data_AF-S6SGU2-F1
#
_entry.id   AF-S6SGU2-F1
#
_cell.length_a   1.000
_cell.length_b   1.000
_cell.length_c   1.000
_cell.angle_alpha   90.00
_cell.angle_beta   90.00
_cell.angle_gamma   90.00
#
_symmetry.space_group_name_H-M   'P 1'
#
loop_
_entity.id
_entity.type
_entity.pdbx_description
1 polymer ?
#
loop_
_entity_poly.entity_id
_entity_poly.type
_entity_poly.pdbx_seq_one_letter_code
_entity_poly.pdbx_strand_id
1 'polypeptide(L)'
;ALASAVGSGSQVKIPANLIGADCTSITPDLLPLVKLDQAGIDRVVASVTGGAANIQDIYPLGPLQAGIFYHYLSAGDDDPYRLQARFAFADRSRLDAFCQALQQVIARNDVLRTSLYWEGLETPVQVVWRHALLPVIELPLAALHDPEPLNLLGAPLLRLVHAEDPDNQRIVAVLLFHHLIMDH
;
A
#
# COMPACT_ATOMS: atom_id res chain seq x y z
N ALA A 1 -23.82 -6.30 27.19
CA ALA A 1 -24.19 -4.88 27.26
C ALA A 1 -22.97 -4.04 26.93
N LEU A 2 -22.87 -3.61 25.66
CA LEU A 2 -22.12 -2.47 25.11
C LEU A 2 -22.20 -2.61 23.58
N ALA A 3 -23.43 -2.46 23.08
CA ALA A 3 -23.76 -2.36 21.67
C ALA A 3 -24.61 -1.09 21.53
N SER A 4 -23.95 0.06 21.46
CA SER A 4 -24.54 1.33 20.99
C SER A 4 -23.43 2.39 20.94
N ALA A 5 -22.74 2.45 19.80
CA ALA A 5 -22.00 3.63 19.38
C ALA A 5 -21.85 3.60 17.85
N VAL A 6 -22.93 3.29 17.12
CA VAL A 6 -23.01 3.63 15.70
C VAL A 6 -23.46 5.08 15.66
N GLY A 7 -22.48 5.97 15.69
CA GLY A 7 -22.67 7.41 15.58
C GLY A 7 -23.36 7.74 14.26
N SER A 8 -24.43 8.50 14.40
CA SER A 8 -25.17 9.24 13.38
C SER A 8 -24.27 9.68 12.22
N GLY A 9 -24.59 9.21 11.01
CA GLY A 9 -23.93 9.63 9.77
C GLY A 9 -24.20 11.09 9.46
N SER A 10 -23.45 12.00 10.10
CA SER A 10 -23.20 13.32 9.54
C SER A 10 -22.44 13.08 8.24
N GLN A 11 -22.92 13.61 7.11
CA GLN A 11 -22.12 13.67 5.88
C GLN A 11 -20.86 14.47 6.20
N VAL A 12 -19.78 13.77 6.56
CA VAL A 12 -18.47 14.37 6.72
C VAL A 12 -18.08 14.86 5.34
N LYS A 13 -18.15 16.18 5.14
CA LYS A 13 -17.73 16.82 3.90
C LYS A 13 -16.21 16.72 3.84
N ILE A 14 -15.72 15.69 3.15
CA ILE A 14 -14.28 15.48 2.95
C ILE A 14 -13.78 16.65 2.09
N PRO A 15 -12.82 17.46 2.60
CA PRO A 15 -12.18 18.50 1.81
C PRO A 15 -11.58 17.92 0.53
N ALA A 16 -11.59 18.70 -0.55
CA ALA A 16 -10.90 18.30 -1.77
C ALA A 16 -9.38 18.25 -1.52
N ASN A 17 -8.72 17.32 -2.19
CA ASN A 17 -7.27 17.26 -2.26
C ASN A 17 -6.74 18.53 -2.97
N LEU A 18 -5.74 19.17 -2.36
CA LEU A 18 -5.14 20.42 -2.84
C LEU A 18 -3.77 20.20 -3.54
N ILE A 19 -3.23 19.00 -3.54
CA ILE A 19 -1.98 18.64 -4.21
C ILE A 19 -2.24 18.44 -5.71
N GLY A 20 -2.01 19.50 -6.48
CA GLY A 20 -2.12 19.49 -7.94
C GLY A 20 -1.14 18.52 -8.62
N ALA A 21 -1.45 18.12 -9.86
CA ALA A 21 -0.62 17.20 -10.64
C ALA A 21 0.80 17.73 -10.87
N ASP A 22 0.94 19.03 -11.06
CA ASP A 22 2.22 19.72 -11.30
C ASP A 22 2.88 20.21 -10.00
N CYS A 23 2.42 19.74 -8.83
CA CYS A 23 2.96 20.13 -7.54
C CYS A 23 4.38 19.58 -7.36
N THR A 24 5.36 20.47 -7.24
CA THR A 24 6.76 20.11 -7.00
C THR A 24 7.20 20.31 -5.56
N SER A 25 6.35 20.92 -4.72
CA SER A 25 6.63 21.18 -3.30
C SER A 25 5.34 21.15 -2.51
N ILE A 26 5.24 20.25 -1.54
CA ILE A 26 4.08 20.10 -0.67
C ILE A 26 4.30 20.94 0.57
N THR A 27 3.32 21.78 0.91
CA THR A 27 3.31 22.60 2.13
C THR A 27 2.14 22.21 3.04
N PRO A 28 2.18 22.54 4.34
CA PRO A 28 1.11 22.17 5.28
C PRO A 28 -0.29 22.64 4.86
N ASP A 29 -0.40 23.80 4.22
CA ASP A 29 -1.69 24.35 3.76
C ASP A 29 -2.35 23.50 2.64
N LEU A 30 -1.58 22.62 1.98
CA LEU A 30 -2.10 21.68 0.98
C LEU A 30 -2.67 20.39 1.61
N LEU A 31 -2.53 20.21 2.93
CA LEU A 31 -2.92 19.01 3.66
C LEU A 31 -4.11 19.28 4.59
N PRO A 32 -5.34 19.46 4.07
CA PRO A 32 -6.49 19.86 4.89
C PRO A 32 -6.95 18.77 5.88
N LEU A 33 -6.51 17.53 5.68
CA LEU A 33 -6.93 16.35 6.45
C LEU A 33 -5.93 15.93 7.53
N VAL A 34 -4.69 16.41 7.48
CA VAL A 34 -3.65 16.02 8.42
C VAL A 34 -2.77 17.21 8.79
N LYS A 35 -2.37 17.30 10.06
CA LYS A 35 -1.40 18.30 10.50
C LYS A 35 -0.01 17.69 10.43
N LEU A 36 0.78 18.14 9.46
CA LEU A 36 2.22 17.87 9.38
C LEU A 36 2.96 19.19 9.34
N ASP A 37 4.09 19.28 10.05
CA ASP A 37 5.03 20.36 9.86
C ASP A 37 5.83 20.14 8.56
N GLN A 38 6.51 21.18 8.08
CA GLN A 38 7.27 21.07 6.83
C GLN A 38 8.34 19.97 6.91
N ALA A 39 8.98 19.80 8.07
CA ALA A 39 9.98 18.76 8.26
C ALA A 39 9.39 17.34 8.11
N GLY A 40 8.19 17.09 8.63
CA GLY A 40 7.47 15.84 8.45
C GLY A 40 7.07 15.60 7.00
N ILE A 41 6.62 16.64 6.30
CA ILE A 41 6.30 16.57 4.86
C ILE A 41 7.55 16.24 4.04
N ASP A 42 8.68 16.91 4.31
CA ASP A 42 9.93 16.69 3.59
C ASP A 42 10.45 15.25 3.77
N ARG A 43 10.25 14.66 4.95
CA ARG A 43 10.55 13.24 5.22
C ARG A 43 9.68 12.29 4.41
N VAL A 44 8.37 12.57 4.34
CA VAL A 44 7.44 11.80 3.51
C VAL A 44 7.83 11.92 2.03
N VAL A 45 8.10 13.13 1.56
CA VAL A 45 8.53 13.38 0.17
C VAL A 45 9.81 12.61 -0.16
N ALA A 46 10.77 12.55 0.76
CA ALA A 46 12.03 11.85 0.56
C ALA A 46 11.88 10.31 0.50
N SER A 47 10.82 9.74 1.10
CA SER A 47 10.57 8.29 1.04
C SER A 47 9.88 7.84 -0.25
N VAL A 48 9.30 8.78 -1.01
CA VAL A 48 8.58 8.49 -2.26
C VAL A 48 9.52 8.62 -3.46
N THR A 49 9.58 7.57 -4.28
CA THR A 49 10.32 7.64 -5.55
C THR A 49 9.65 8.65 -6.48
N GLY A 50 10.43 9.61 -6.98
CA GLY A 50 9.91 10.76 -7.75
C GLY A 50 9.49 11.96 -6.89
N GLY A 51 9.61 11.86 -5.56
CA GLY A 51 9.36 12.95 -4.61
C GLY A 51 7.92 13.47 -4.68
N ALA A 52 7.77 14.78 -4.43
CA ALA A 52 6.47 15.45 -4.39
C ALA A 52 5.66 15.27 -5.68
N ALA A 53 6.32 15.20 -6.84
CA ALA A 53 5.65 15.02 -8.12
C ALA A 53 4.92 13.67 -8.23
N ASN A 54 5.38 12.63 -7.51
CA ASN A 54 4.72 11.34 -7.47
C ASN A 54 3.75 11.19 -6.30
N ILE A 55 3.59 12.20 -5.44
CA ILE A 55 2.59 12.20 -4.38
C ILE A 55 1.30 12.79 -4.93
N GLN A 56 0.22 12.02 -4.82
CA GLN A 56 -1.12 12.50 -5.08
C GLN A 56 -1.74 13.11 -3.84
N ASP A 57 -1.67 12.45 -2.69
CA ASP A 57 -2.36 12.88 -1.48
C ASP A 57 -1.66 12.38 -0.22
N ILE A 58 -1.89 13.06 0.91
CA ILE A 58 -1.44 12.64 2.24
C ILE A 58 -2.59 12.85 3.23
N TYR A 59 -3.03 11.78 3.90
CA TYR A 59 -4.16 11.83 4.82
C TYR A 59 -4.00 10.85 5.99
N PRO A 60 -4.71 11.04 7.12
CA PRO A 60 -4.52 10.18 8.29
C PRO A 60 -5.08 8.78 8.06
N LEU A 61 -4.69 7.83 8.90
CA LEU A 61 -5.33 6.51 8.92
C LEU A 61 -6.79 6.61 9.40
N GLY A 62 -7.68 5.83 8.78
CA GLY A 62 -9.02 5.62 9.32
C GLY A 62 -8.96 4.83 10.65
N PRO A 63 -10.02 4.85 11.49
CA PRO A 63 -10.00 4.21 12.80
C PRO A 63 -9.65 2.70 12.77
N LEU A 64 -10.18 1.97 11.78
CA LEU A 64 -9.87 0.54 11.60
C LEU A 64 -8.41 0.33 11.18
N GLN A 65 -7.93 1.12 10.20
CA GLN A 65 -6.54 1.07 9.76
C GLN A 65 -5.56 1.38 10.89
N ALA A 66 -5.90 2.34 11.77
CA ALA A 66 -5.09 2.66 12.94
C ALA A 66 -4.97 1.47 13.91
N GLY A 67 -6.06 0.72 14.13
CA GLY A 67 -6.03 -0.52 14.92
C GLY A 67 -5.17 -1.62 14.30
N ILE A 68 -5.29 -1.82 12.98
CA ILE A 68 -4.47 -2.76 12.22
C ILE A 68 -2.98 -2.38 12.31
N PHE A 69 -2.67 -1.10 12.10
CA PHE A 69 -1.30 -0.61 12.15
C PHE A 69 -0.68 -0.75 13.56
N TYR A 70 -1.47 -0.52 14.62
CA TYR A 70 -1.01 -0.73 15.99
C TYR A 70 -0.61 -2.19 16.26
N HIS A 71 -1.40 -3.15 15.76
CA HIS A 71 -1.07 -4.56 15.86
C HIS A 71 0.17 -4.92 15.04
N TYR A 72 0.32 -4.39 13.82
CA TYR A 72 1.55 -4.56 13.03
C TYR A 72 2.80 -4.15 13.84
N LEU A 73 2.79 -2.98 14.47
CA LEU A 73 3.91 -2.51 15.31
C LEU A 73 4.16 -3.39 16.54
N SER A 74 3.14 -4.12 17.02
CA SER A 74 3.22 -4.97 18.20
C SER A 74 3.59 -6.42 17.88
N ALA A 75 3.40 -6.86 16.63
CA ALA A 75 3.47 -8.26 16.22
C ALA A 75 4.88 -8.75 15.85
N GLY A 76 5.86 -7.86 15.70
CA GLY A 76 7.20 -8.24 15.25
C GLY A 76 7.17 -8.84 13.85
N ASP A 77 7.75 -10.04 13.69
CA ASP A 77 7.86 -10.71 12.38
C ASP A 77 6.56 -11.44 11.95
N ASP A 78 5.59 -11.64 12.86
CA ASP A 78 4.34 -12.38 12.57
C ASP A 78 3.17 -11.42 12.36
N ASP A 79 3.23 -10.62 11.30
CA ASP A 79 2.16 -9.68 10.94
C ASP A 79 0.87 -10.43 10.53
N PRO A 80 -0.20 -10.40 11.36
CA PRO A 80 -1.42 -11.16 11.09
C PRO A 80 -2.25 -10.55 9.94
N TYR A 81 -1.86 -9.38 9.43
CA TYR A 81 -2.54 -8.67 8.34
C TYR A 81 -1.86 -8.84 6.99
N ARG A 82 -0.80 -9.65 6.93
CA ARG A 82 -0.19 -10.15 5.69
C ARG A 82 -1.08 -11.23 5.08
N LEU A 83 -1.62 -10.95 3.90
CA LEU A 83 -2.44 -11.88 3.14
C LEU A 83 -1.69 -12.41 1.91
N GLN A 84 -2.05 -13.63 1.50
CA GLN A 84 -1.46 -14.29 0.35
C GLN A 84 -2.53 -14.94 -0.53
N ALA A 85 -2.38 -14.78 -1.85
CA ALA A 85 -3.12 -15.53 -2.86
C ALA A 85 -2.15 -16.32 -3.74
N ARG A 86 -2.41 -17.62 -3.95
CA ARG A 86 -1.55 -18.50 -4.75
C ARG A 86 -2.17 -18.75 -6.11
N PHE A 87 -1.33 -18.73 -7.14
CA PHE A 87 -1.71 -18.94 -8.54
C PHE A 87 -0.81 -19.97 -9.19
N ALA A 88 -1.33 -20.61 -10.23
CA ALA A 88 -0.57 -21.43 -11.16
C ALA A 88 -0.86 -20.94 -12.59
N PHE A 89 0.20 -20.69 -13.34
CA PHE A 89 0.14 -20.26 -14.73
C PHE A 89 0.75 -21.35 -15.61
N ALA A 90 0.14 -21.61 -16.77
CA ALA A 90 0.66 -22.61 -17.70
C ALA A 90 2.01 -22.21 -18.31
N ASP A 91 2.23 -20.90 -18.49
CA ASP A 91 3.41 -20.37 -19.17
C ASP A 91 3.67 -18.91 -18.76
N ARG A 92 4.83 -18.39 -19.20
CA ARG A 92 5.26 -17.01 -18.93
C ARG A 92 4.33 -15.95 -19.52
N SER A 93 3.75 -16.22 -20.70
CA SER A 93 2.85 -15.26 -21.35
C SER A 93 1.59 -15.00 -20.52
N ARG A 94 1.04 -16.03 -19.85
CA ARG A 94 -0.11 -15.88 -18.95
C ARG A 94 0.23 -15.13 -17.67
N LEU A 95 1.41 -15.38 -17.09
CA LEU A 95 1.90 -14.62 -15.95
C LEU A 95 2.04 -13.14 -16.32
N ASP A 96 2.69 -12.83 -17.45
CA ASP A 96 2.90 -11.45 -17.87
C ASP A 96 1.57 -10.72 -18.14
N ALA A 97 0.60 -11.40 -18.76
CA ALA A 97 -0.74 -10.86 -18.97
C ALA A 97 -1.46 -10.56 -17.64
N PHE A 98 -1.33 -11.44 -16.65
CA PHE A 98 -1.87 -11.21 -15.30
C PHE A 98 -1.22 -9.99 -14.64
N CYS A 99 0.12 -9.89 -14.69
CA CYS A 99 0.86 -8.74 -14.15
C CYS A 99 0.41 -7.42 -14.79
N GLN A 100 0.23 -7.39 -16.11
CA GLN A 100 -0.24 -6.20 -16.82
C GLN A 100 -1.66 -5.81 -16.41
N ALA A 101 -2.57 -6.79 -16.30
CA ALA A 101 -3.94 -6.54 -15.84
C ALA A 101 -3.96 -5.99 -14.41
N LEU A 102 -3.20 -6.61 -13.49
CA LEU A 102 -3.10 -6.16 -12.10
C LEU A 102 -2.48 -4.76 -12.00
N GLN A 103 -1.47 -4.45 -12.80
CA GLN A 103 -0.88 -3.11 -12.87
C GLN A 103 -1.90 -2.05 -13.28
N GLN A 104 -2.82 -2.36 -14.20
CA GLN A 104 -3.90 -1.44 -14.57
C GLN A 104 -4.91 -1.24 -13.42
N VAL A 105 -5.19 -2.29 -12.64
CA VAL A 105 -6.04 -2.18 -11.46
C VAL A 105 -5.36 -1.29 -10.40
N ILE A 106 -4.07 -1.48 -10.14
CA ILE A 106 -3.29 -0.63 -9.23
C ILE A 106 -3.32 0.84 -9.69
N ALA A 107 -3.08 1.09 -10.97
CA ALA A 107 -3.05 2.46 -11.51
C ALA A 107 -4.40 3.19 -11.41
N ARG A 108 -5.51 2.44 -11.38
CA ARG A 108 -6.88 3.00 -11.32
C ARG A 108 -7.40 3.20 -9.90
N ASN A 109 -6.79 2.61 -8.88
CA ASN A 109 -7.32 2.58 -7.52
C ASN A 109 -6.32 3.19 -6.54
N ASP A 110 -6.65 4.37 -5.99
CA ASP A 110 -5.85 5.12 -5.01
C ASP A 110 -5.36 4.26 -3.86
N VAL A 111 -6.25 3.45 -3.29
CA VAL A 111 -5.92 2.56 -2.17
C VAL A 111 -4.78 1.57 -2.49
N LEU A 112 -4.71 1.06 -3.73
CA LEU A 112 -3.70 0.08 -4.11
C LEU A 112 -2.33 0.70 -4.37
N ARG A 113 -2.28 2.03 -4.55
CA ARG A 113 -1.05 2.82 -4.74
C ARG A 113 -0.74 3.66 -3.50
N THR A 114 -1.26 3.26 -2.33
CA THR A 114 -0.99 3.90 -1.04
C THR A 114 0.10 3.18 -0.29
N SER A 115 1.01 3.94 0.33
CA SER A 115 1.93 3.46 1.38
C SER A 115 1.61 4.11 2.72
N LEU A 116 2.24 3.63 3.80
CA LEU A 116 2.15 4.21 5.13
C LEU A 116 3.47 4.86 5.51
N TYR A 117 3.41 5.98 6.22
CA TYR A 117 4.59 6.63 6.79
C TYR A 117 4.32 7.07 8.23
N TRP A 118 5.24 6.79 9.14
CA TRP A 118 5.11 7.09 10.58
C TRP A 118 6.43 7.48 11.24
N GLU A 119 7.57 7.19 10.60
CA GLU A 119 8.88 7.43 11.18
C GLU A 119 9.15 8.93 11.33
N GLY A 120 9.36 9.37 12.57
CA GLY A 120 9.59 10.79 12.86
C GLY A 120 8.38 11.69 12.63
N LEU A 121 7.16 11.13 12.58
CA LEU A 121 5.90 11.88 12.57
C LEU A 121 5.17 11.73 13.91
N GLU A 122 4.35 12.72 14.27
CA GLU A 122 3.49 12.63 15.46
C GLU A 122 2.37 11.60 15.31
N THR A 123 1.85 11.44 14.08
CA THR A 123 0.80 10.49 13.75
C THR A 123 1.12 9.79 12.42
N PRO A 124 0.77 8.50 12.27
CA PRO A 124 0.96 7.81 11.01
C PRO A 124 0.05 8.40 9.93
N VAL A 125 0.54 8.43 8.70
CA VAL A 125 -0.17 8.94 7.53
C VAL A 125 -0.15 7.93 6.39
N GLN A 126 -1.18 8.01 5.56
CA GLN A 126 -1.26 7.35 4.28
C GLN A 126 -0.78 8.30 3.19
N VAL A 127 0.04 7.78 2.29
CA VAL A 127 0.61 8.53 1.17
C VAL A 127 0.15 7.86 -0.12
N VAL A 128 -0.63 8.57 -0.92
CA VAL A 128 -1.13 8.05 -2.20
C VAL A 128 -0.15 8.43 -3.31
N TRP A 129 0.35 7.45 -4.05
CA TRP A 129 1.34 7.65 -5.11
C TRP A 129 0.65 7.79 -6.45
N ARG A 130 0.98 8.77 -7.29
CA ARG A 130 0.45 8.88 -8.66
C ARG A 130 0.79 7.64 -9.49
N HIS A 131 2.02 7.16 -9.35
CA HIS A 131 2.52 5.98 -10.03
C HIS A 131 3.19 5.02 -9.05
N ALA A 132 2.62 3.83 -8.94
CA ALA A 132 3.16 2.71 -8.16
C ALA A 132 3.20 1.47 -9.05
N LEU A 133 4.38 0.87 -9.20
CA LEU A 133 4.60 -0.31 -10.04
C LEU A 133 4.51 -1.56 -9.19
N LEU A 134 3.79 -2.58 -9.68
CA LEU A 134 3.74 -3.90 -9.07
C LEU A 134 5.15 -4.52 -9.07
N PRO A 135 5.74 -4.79 -7.91
CA PRO A 135 6.98 -5.54 -7.85
C PRO A 135 6.69 -7.01 -8.22
N VAL A 136 7.33 -7.48 -9.29
CA VAL A 136 7.27 -8.88 -9.75
C VAL A 136 8.66 -9.46 -9.62
N ILE A 137 8.82 -10.46 -8.74
CA ILE A 137 10.14 -11.00 -8.36
C ILE A 137 10.15 -12.50 -8.60
N GLU A 138 11.15 -12.95 -9.35
CA GLU A 138 11.44 -14.38 -9.49
C GLU A 138 12.24 -14.86 -8.29
N LEU A 139 11.79 -15.95 -7.68
CA LEU A 139 12.42 -16.58 -6.52
C LEU A 139 12.67 -18.07 -6.80
N PRO A 140 13.60 -18.71 -6.07
CA PRO A 140 13.66 -20.17 -6.02
C PRO A 140 12.33 -20.76 -5.52
N LEU A 141 11.90 -21.90 -6.07
CA LEU A 141 10.62 -22.54 -5.71
C LEU A 141 10.44 -22.76 -4.20
N ALA A 142 11.52 -23.12 -3.48
CA ALA A 142 11.50 -23.30 -2.03
C ALA A 142 11.19 -22.00 -1.26
N ALA A 143 11.59 -20.84 -1.79
CA ALA A 143 11.37 -19.54 -1.17
C ALA A 143 9.94 -18.99 -1.37
N LEU A 144 9.12 -19.62 -2.23
CA LEU A 144 7.69 -19.27 -2.36
C LEU A 144 6.83 -19.76 -1.20
N HIS A 145 7.37 -20.61 -0.32
CA HIS A 145 6.62 -21.07 0.84
C HIS A 145 6.40 -19.93 1.84
N ASP A 146 7.45 -19.18 2.12
CA ASP A 146 7.45 -18.04 3.04
C ASP A 146 8.29 -16.89 2.47
N PRO A 147 7.72 -16.10 1.54
CA PRO A 147 8.40 -14.95 0.98
C PRO A 147 8.49 -13.80 2.00
N GLU A 148 9.52 -12.97 1.85
CA GLU A 148 9.76 -11.79 2.68
C GLU A 148 8.53 -10.88 2.80
N PRO A 149 8.29 -10.27 3.98
CA PRO A 149 7.16 -9.38 4.21
C PRO A 149 7.19 -8.13 3.32
N LEU A 150 6.04 -7.46 3.25
CA LEU A 150 5.91 -6.20 2.53
C LEU A 150 6.55 -5.06 3.33
N ASN A 151 7.24 -4.17 2.64
CA ASN A 151 7.68 -2.92 3.23
C ASN A 151 6.52 -1.91 3.18
N LEU A 152 5.97 -1.55 4.34
CA LEU A 152 4.84 -0.60 4.42
C LEU A 152 5.17 0.82 3.97
N LEU A 153 6.46 1.18 3.90
CA LEU A 153 6.92 2.50 3.45
C LEU A 153 6.84 2.64 1.92
N GLY A 154 6.80 1.53 1.18
CA GLY A 154 6.71 1.53 -0.28
C GLY A 154 5.29 1.31 -0.77
N ALA A 155 4.93 1.92 -1.91
CA ALA A 155 3.73 1.58 -2.66
C ALA A 155 4.09 0.83 -3.94
N PRO A 156 3.28 -0.13 -4.39
CA PRO A 156 2.05 -0.60 -3.76
C PRO A 156 2.32 -1.51 -2.55
N LEU A 157 1.35 -1.64 -1.63
CA LEU A 157 1.35 -2.70 -0.60
C LEU A 157 0.94 -4.06 -1.19
N LEU A 158 1.51 -4.36 -2.36
CA LEU A 158 1.36 -5.61 -3.10
C LEU A 158 2.73 -6.03 -3.64
N ARG A 159 2.97 -7.33 -3.71
CA ARG A 159 4.15 -7.92 -4.37
C ARG A 159 3.78 -9.27 -4.95
N LEU A 160 4.12 -9.51 -6.21
CA LEU A 160 3.99 -10.81 -6.82
C LEU A 160 5.36 -11.49 -6.81
N VAL A 161 5.45 -12.65 -6.18
CA VAL A 161 6.63 -13.53 -6.29
C VAL A 161 6.28 -14.75 -7.12
N HIS A 162 7.19 -15.23 -7.96
CA HIS A 162 6.95 -16.41 -8.79
C HIS A 162 8.18 -17.30 -8.92
N ALA A 163 7.97 -18.55 -9.29
CA ALA A 163 9.01 -19.52 -9.58
C ALA A 163 8.53 -20.51 -10.64
N GLU A 164 9.46 -21.05 -11.42
CA GLU A 164 9.19 -22.20 -12.25
C GLU A 164 8.99 -23.45 -11.39
N ASP A 165 8.05 -24.31 -11.79
CA ASP A 165 7.77 -25.63 -11.23
C ASP A 165 7.96 -26.66 -12.37
N PRO A 166 9.21 -27.09 -12.63
CA PRO A 166 9.53 -27.94 -13.77
C PRO A 166 8.84 -29.31 -13.70
N ASP A 167 8.64 -29.84 -12.49
CA ASP A 167 8.01 -31.14 -12.26
C ASP A 167 6.55 -31.17 -12.75
N ASN A 168 5.87 -30.02 -12.68
CA ASN A 168 4.48 -29.86 -13.10
C ASN A 168 4.32 -29.01 -14.37
N GLN A 169 5.43 -28.66 -15.03
CA GLN A 169 5.47 -27.86 -16.27
C GLN A 169 4.62 -26.58 -16.19
N ARG A 170 4.77 -25.83 -15.11
CA ARG A 170 4.00 -24.61 -14.83
C ARG A 170 4.84 -23.57 -14.11
N ILE A 171 4.28 -22.38 -13.97
CA ILE A 171 4.80 -21.32 -13.11
C ILE A 171 3.86 -21.19 -11.92
N VAL A 172 4.40 -21.22 -10.71
CA VAL A 172 3.64 -20.92 -9.49
C VAL A 172 3.94 -19.49 -9.05
N ALA A 173 2.93 -18.80 -8.55
CA ALA A 173 3.09 -17.43 -8.04
C ALA A 173 2.32 -17.23 -6.73
N VAL A 174 2.82 -16.32 -5.90
CA VAL A 174 2.17 -15.86 -4.68
C VAL A 174 2.06 -14.34 -4.74
N LEU A 175 0.83 -13.84 -4.71
CA LEU A 175 0.56 -12.42 -4.53
C LEU A 175 0.46 -12.14 -3.04
N LEU A 176 1.39 -11.34 -2.53
CA LEU A 176 1.39 -10.78 -1.19
C LEU A 176 0.65 -9.44 -1.22
N PHE A 177 -0.20 -9.20 -0.24
CA PHE A 177 -0.88 -7.92 -0.06
C PHE A 177 -1.21 -7.72 1.43
N HIS A 178 -1.31 -6.46 1.86
CA HIS A 178 -1.59 -6.14 3.26
C HIS A 178 -3.05 -5.68 3.45
N HIS A 179 -3.68 -6.09 4.54
CA HIS A 179 -5.08 -5.72 4.86
C HIS A 179 -5.34 -4.19 4.93
N LEU A 180 -4.29 -3.37 5.13
CA LEU A 180 -4.39 -1.91 5.24
C LEU A 180 -4.93 -1.24 3.98
N ILE A 181 -4.78 -1.89 2.83
CA ILE A 181 -5.26 -1.41 1.52
C ILE A 181 -6.57 -2.08 1.07
N MET A 182 -7.24 -2.82 1.96
CA MET A 182 -8.49 -3.54 1.64
C MET A 182 -9.69 -3.11 2.48
N ASP A 183 -9.48 -2.50 3.64
CA ASP A 183 -10.56 -2.06 4.51
C ASP A 183 -11.04 -0.63 4.19
N HIS A 184 -11.95 -0.54 3.22
CA HIS A 184 -12.76 0.64 2.93
C HIS A 184 -14.24 0.28 2.83
#